data_AF-A0A8S9TXA4-F1
#
_entry.id   AF-A0A8S9TXA4-F1
#
_cell.length_a   1.000
_cell.length_b   1.000
_cell.length_c   1.000
_cell.angle_alpha   90.00
_cell.angle_beta   90.00
_cell.angle_gamma   90.00
#
_symmetry.space_group_name_H-M   'P 1'
#
loop_
_entity.id
_entity.type
_entity.pdbx_description
1 polymer ?
#
loop_
_entity_poly.entity_id
_entity_poly.type
_entity_poly.pdbx_seq_one_letter_code
_entity_poly.pdbx_strand_id
1 'polypeptide(L)'
;MATETLLSSPVTDLLGQTDLSSGPRRASCLSSDLKTVRNIMASIQDADHHITAELQQAIVAEALKKKIRHRQRCRINQARYRQRQMHQENQVEGRIAKLRSEIKELESKFNNIIRPPPTPTSWALASEYFR
;
A
#
# COMPACT_ATOMS: atom_id res chain seq x y z
N MET A 1 -10.05 37.29 23.49
CA MET A 1 -10.87 36.20 24.05
C MET A 1 -12.18 36.08 23.27
N ALA A 2 -12.15 35.68 21.99
CA ALA A 2 -13.35 35.64 21.15
C ALA A 2 -13.23 34.69 19.93
N THR A 3 -12.92 33.41 20.16
CA THR A 3 -12.95 32.39 19.08
C THR A 3 -13.65 31.08 19.49
N GLU A 4 -14.31 31.03 20.64
CA GLU A 4 -14.87 29.77 21.15
C GLU A 4 -16.35 29.54 20.81
N THR A 5 -17.04 30.48 20.16
CA THR A 5 -18.51 30.46 20.15
C THR A 5 -19.21 29.82 18.95
N LEU A 6 -18.54 29.16 17.99
CA LEU A 6 -19.24 28.71 16.76
C LEU A 6 -18.87 27.32 16.23
N LEU A 7 -18.51 26.38 17.09
CA LEU A 7 -18.45 24.96 16.71
C LEU A 7 -19.58 24.19 17.41
N SER A 8 -20.72 24.11 16.74
CA SER A 8 -21.83 23.25 17.14
C SER A 8 -21.44 21.76 17.08
N SER A 9 -22.08 20.96 17.92
CA SER A 9 -21.92 19.51 18.12
C SER A 9 -21.57 18.66 16.87
N PRO A 10 -22.24 18.81 15.71
CA PRO A 10 -21.96 17.94 14.55
C PRO A 10 -20.59 18.20 13.88
N VAL A 11 -20.00 19.39 14.02
CA VAL A 11 -18.67 19.69 13.45
C VAL A 11 -17.58 19.19 14.39
N THR A 12 -17.76 19.34 15.71
CA THR A 12 -16.82 18.85 16.72
C THR A 12 -16.69 17.33 16.69
N ASP A 13 -17.80 16.61 16.45
CA ASP A 13 -17.81 15.15 16.37
C ASP A 13 -17.02 14.61 15.18
N LEU A 14 -16.87 15.40 14.11
CA LEU A 14 -16.13 15.01 12.90
C LEU A 14 -14.63 15.31 12.99
N LEU A 15 -14.21 16.22 13.87
CA LEU A 15 -12.82 16.65 13.95
C LEU A 15 -11.91 15.50 14.41
N GLY A 16 -10.91 15.18 13.57
CA GLY A 16 -9.95 14.13 13.90
C GLY A 16 -10.53 12.72 13.92
N GLN A 17 -11.77 12.53 13.41
CA GLN A 17 -12.29 11.20 13.14
C GLN A 17 -11.37 10.48 12.16
N THR A 18 -10.74 9.45 12.70
CA THR A 18 -9.94 8.47 12.00
C THR A 18 -10.04 7.19 12.82
N ASP A 19 -9.97 6.01 12.18
CA ASP A 19 -9.92 4.70 12.86
C ASP A 19 -8.66 4.51 13.73
N LEU A 20 -7.92 5.57 14.02
CA LEU A 20 -6.70 5.58 14.83
C LEU A 20 -7.06 6.03 16.25
N SER A 21 -7.07 5.07 17.16
CA SER A 21 -7.44 5.26 18.58
C SER A 21 -6.61 6.35 19.28
N SER A 22 -5.32 6.51 18.96
CA SER A 22 -4.45 7.52 19.58
C SER A 22 -3.11 7.66 18.81
N GLY A 23 -2.48 8.84 18.85
CA GLY A 23 -1.09 9.04 18.41
C GLY A 23 -0.79 10.33 17.61
N PRO A 24 0.49 10.59 17.26
CA PRO A 24 0.94 11.80 16.56
C PRO A 24 0.22 12.05 15.22
N ARG A 25 -0.17 10.97 14.54
CA ARG A 25 -0.93 11.05 13.29
C ARG A 25 -2.34 11.62 13.49
N ARG A 26 -2.99 11.33 14.63
CA ARG A 26 -4.28 11.90 14.99
C ARG A 26 -4.17 13.40 15.19
N ALA A 27 -3.12 13.87 15.87
CA ALA A 27 -2.84 15.30 16.05
C ALA A 27 -2.65 16.04 14.71
N SER A 28 -1.93 15.43 13.75
CA SER A 28 -1.77 16.00 12.41
C SER A 28 -3.08 16.06 11.59
N CYS A 29 -3.97 15.06 11.76
CA CYS A 29 -5.27 15.06 11.11
C CYS A 29 -6.18 16.15 11.69
N LEU A 30 -6.20 16.27 13.03
CA LEU A 30 -6.93 17.29 13.76
C LEU A 30 -6.52 18.71 13.33
N SER A 31 -5.22 19.01 13.32
CA SER A 31 -4.74 20.33 12.91
C SER A 31 -5.09 20.65 11.45
N SER A 32 -4.99 19.66 10.55
CA SER A 32 -5.41 19.79 9.15
C SER A 32 -6.91 20.05 9.01
N ASP A 33 -7.73 19.38 9.82
CA ASP A 33 -9.19 19.53 9.80
C ASP A 33 -9.61 20.90 10.32
N LEU A 34 -9.03 21.35 11.44
CA LEU A 34 -9.22 22.70 11.96
C LEU A 34 -8.82 23.78 10.94
N LYS A 35 -7.71 23.58 10.21
CA LYS A 35 -7.31 24.48 9.13
C LYS A 35 -8.35 24.51 8.00
N THR A 36 -8.94 23.37 7.68
CA THR A 36 -9.98 23.27 6.63
C THR A 36 -11.26 23.98 7.06
N VAL A 37 -11.71 23.77 8.29
CA VAL A 37 -12.85 24.49 8.87
C VAL A 37 -12.61 26.00 8.80
N ARG A 38 -11.46 26.47 9.28
CA ARG A 38 -11.12 27.90 9.28
C ARG A 38 -11.14 28.49 7.88
N ASN A 39 -10.57 27.80 6.89
CA ASN A 39 -10.56 28.27 5.51
C ASN A 39 -11.96 28.35 4.91
N ILE A 40 -12.81 27.35 5.17
CA ILE A 40 -14.20 27.34 4.67
C ILE A 40 -15.01 28.43 5.33
N MET A 41 -14.87 28.62 6.65
CA MET A 41 -15.57 29.68 7.37
C MET A 41 -15.15 31.07 6.89
N ALA A 42 -13.86 31.30 6.65
CA ALA A 42 -13.37 32.56 6.07
C ALA A 42 -13.99 32.80 4.68
N SER A 43 -13.97 31.79 3.80
CA SER A 43 -14.58 31.88 2.47
C SER A 43 -16.10 32.14 2.50
N ILE A 44 -16.80 31.67 3.53
CA ILE A 44 -18.23 31.92 3.74
C ILE A 44 -18.47 33.35 4.25
N GLN A 45 -17.59 33.87 5.13
CA GLN A 45 -17.68 35.23 5.64
C GLN A 45 -17.34 36.29 4.60
N ASP A 46 -16.43 35.97 3.66
CA ASP A 46 -16.06 36.84 2.54
C ASP A 46 -17.15 36.92 1.46
N ALA A 47 -18.18 36.06 1.51
CA ALA A 47 -19.28 36.08 0.55
C ALA A 47 -20.33 37.14 0.94
N ASP A 48 -20.73 37.98 -0.02
CA ASP A 48 -21.72 39.07 0.16
C ASP A 48 -23.15 38.62 0.57
N HIS A 49 -23.36 37.31 0.74
CA HIS A 49 -24.68 36.73 0.98
C HIS A 49 -24.81 36.32 2.45
N HIS A 50 -25.93 36.68 3.07
CA HIS A 50 -26.18 36.33 4.46
C HIS A 50 -26.51 34.83 4.59
N ILE A 51 -25.50 34.00 4.83
CA ILE A 51 -25.67 32.56 5.04
C ILE A 51 -26.06 32.32 6.50
N THR A 52 -27.16 31.59 6.74
CA THR A 52 -27.59 31.21 8.10
C THR A 52 -26.57 30.29 8.76
N ALA A 53 -26.39 30.42 10.08
CA ALA A 53 -25.40 29.64 10.83
C ALA A 53 -25.57 28.12 10.66
N GLU A 54 -26.81 27.64 10.54
CA GLU A 54 -27.12 26.23 10.27
C GLU A 54 -26.58 25.76 8.91
N LEU A 55 -26.74 26.58 7.87
CA LEU A 55 -26.24 26.28 6.54
C LEU A 55 -24.70 26.32 6.50
N GLN A 56 -24.07 27.27 7.20
CA GLN A 56 -22.61 27.31 7.35
C GLN A 56 -22.07 26.02 7.99
N GLN A 57 -22.72 25.57 9.08
CA GLN A 57 -22.36 24.33 9.77
C GLN A 57 -22.53 23.10 8.87
N ALA A 58 -23.63 23.03 8.11
CA ALA A 58 -23.87 21.92 7.18
C ALA A 58 -22.80 21.84 6.08
N ILE A 59 -22.40 22.99 5.51
CA ILE A 59 -21.34 23.07 4.49
C ILE A 59 -20.00 22.58 5.05
N VAL A 60 -19.61 23.09 6.23
CA VAL A 60 -18.37 22.71 6.90
C VAL A 60 -18.38 21.21 7.24
N ALA A 61 -19.48 20.69 7.78
CA ALA A 61 -19.62 19.28 8.14
C ALA A 61 -19.52 18.36 6.91
N GLU A 62 -20.17 18.70 5.80
CA GLU A 62 -20.07 17.92 4.56
C GLU A 62 -18.65 17.94 3.97
N ALA A 63 -17.99 19.09 4.00
CA ALA A 63 -16.60 19.19 3.54
C ALA A 63 -15.65 18.33 4.40
N LEU A 64 -15.81 18.35 5.73
CA LEU A 64 -15.06 17.48 6.63
C LEU A 64 -15.35 15.99 6.37
N LYS A 65 -16.63 15.59 6.24
CA LYS A 65 -17.02 14.22 5.90
C LYS A 65 -16.38 13.75 4.61
N LYS A 66 -16.36 14.57 3.56
CA LYS A 66 -15.71 14.25 2.27
C LYS A 66 -14.21 14.04 2.45
N LYS A 67 -13.55 14.90 3.22
CA LYS A 67 -12.11 14.82 3.51
C LYS A 67 -11.76 13.56 4.31
N ILE A 68 -12.53 13.25 5.36
CA ILE A 68 -12.37 12.04 6.18
C ILE A 68 -12.51 10.78 5.30
N ARG A 69 -13.58 10.70 4.48
CA ARG A 69 -13.78 9.61 3.52
C ARG A 69 -12.63 9.46 2.54
N HIS A 70 -12.11 10.57 2.02
CA HIS A 70 -10.97 10.54 1.11
C HIS A 70 -9.71 9.98 1.80
N ARG A 71 -9.38 10.45 3.00
CA ARG A 71 -8.24 9.92 3.78
C ARG A 71 -8.36 8.41 4.00
N GLN A 72 -9.56 7.94 4.35
CA GLN A 72 -9.78 6.53 4.60
C GLN A 72 -9.56 5.68 3.34
N ARG A 73 -10.07 6.13 2.19
CA ARG A 73 -9.82 5.49 0.89
C ARG A 73 -8.34 5.45 0.56
N CYS A 74 -7.61 6.55 0.75
CA CYS A 74 -6.17 6.60 0.51
C CYS A 74 -5.41 5.63 1.42
N ARG A 75 -5.77 5.53 2.70
CA ARG A 75 -5.16 4.57 3.64
C ARG A 75 -5.35 3.12 3.18
N ILE A 76 -6.59 2.74 2.84
CA ILE A 76 -6.92 1.38 2.39
C ILE A 76 -6.19 1.08 1.07
N ASN A 77 -6.23 2.01 0.11
CA ASN A 77 -5.57 1.81 -1.18
C ASN A 77 -4.05 1.69 -1.02
N GLN A 78 -3.44 2.49 -0.14
CA GLN A 78 -2.01 2.40 0.15
C GLN A 78 -1.64 1.05 0.77
N ALA A 79 -2.45 0.55 1.71
CA ALA A 79 -2.23 -0.76 2.31
C ALA A 79 -2.34 -1.88 1.28
N ARG A 80 -3.39 -1.86 0.45
CA ARG A 80 -3.58 -2.81 -0.66
C ARG A 80 -2.46 -2.74 -1.68
N TYR A 81 -1.97 -1.54 -2.00
CA TYR A 81 -0.84 -1.36 -2.91
C TYR A 81 0.41 -2.05 -2.36
N ARG A 82 0.76 -1.82 -1.09
CA ARG A 82 1.90 -2.49 -0.45
C ARG A 82 1.76 -4.01 -0.45
N GLN A 83 0.56 -4.52 -0.13
CA GLN A 83 0.30 -5.96 -0.18
C GLN A 83 0.50 -6.54 -1.60
N ARG A 84 0.00 -5.84 -2.63
CA ARG A 84 0.21 -6.26 -4.03
C ARG A 84 1.69 -6.26 -4.41
N GLN A 85 2.44 -5.24 -3.99
CA GLN A 85 3.88 -5.16 -4.24
C GLN A 85 4.64 -6.33 -3.61
N MET A 86 4.41 -6.62 -2.32
CA MET A 86 5.04 -7.77 -1.67
C MET A 86 4.64 -9.10 -2.32
N HIS A 87 3.38 -9.24 -2.75
CA HIS A 87 2.95 -10.45 -3.43
C HIS A 87 3.65 -10.63 -4.79
N GLN A 88 3.84 -9.55 -5.55
CA GLN A 88 4.57 -9.58 -6.81
C GLN A 88 6.04 -9.92 -6.60
N GLU A 89 6.69 -9.32 -5.60
CA GLU A 89 8.07 -9.61 -5.22
C GLU A 89 8.24 -11.09 -4.86
N ASN A 90 7.41 -11.62 -3.96
CA ASN A 90 7.41 -13.03 -3.58
C ASN A 90 7.18 -13.96 -4.77
N GLN A 91 6.31 -13.59 -5.73
CA GLN A 91 6.10 -14.38 -6.94
C GLN A 91 7.35 -14.42 -7.82
N VAL A 92 8.04 -13.29 -7.98
CA VAL A 92 9.29 -13.23 -8.76
C VAL A 92 10.37 -14.06 -8.10
N GLU A 93 10.57 -13.90 -6.79
CA GLU A 93 11.54 -14.68 -6.03
C GLU A 93 11.24 -16.19 -6.11
N GLY A 94 9.97 -16.58 -5.96
CA GLY A 94 9.54 -17.98 -6.10
C GLY A 94 9.84 -18.55 -7.48
N ARG A 95 9.64 -17.78 -8.55
CA ARG A 95 9.98 -18.20 -9.92
C ARG A 95 11.48 -18.32 -10.12
N ILE A 96 12.28 -17.39 -9.58
CA ILE A 96 13.75 -17.47 -9.64
C ILE A 96 14.23 -18.73 -8.92
N ALA A 97 13.71 -19.01 -7.71
CA ALA A 97 14.05 -20.21 -6.95
C ALA A 97 13.72 -21.49 -7.74
N LYS A 98 12.53 -21.54 -8.36
CA LYS A 98 12.11 -22.67 -9.21
C LYS A 98 13.07 -22.86 -10.39
N LEU A 99 13.36 -21.80 -11.15
CA LEU A 99 14.27 -21.88 -12.30
C LEU A 99 15.66 -22.34 -11.89
N ARG A 100 16.19 -21.85 -10.77
CA ARG A 100 17.48 -22.31 -10.22
C ARG A 100 17.46 -23.80 -9.88
N SER A 101 16.38 -24.30 -9.29
CA SER A 101 16.25 -25.73 -8.99
C SER A 101 16.18 -26.59 -10.26
N GLU A 102 15.47 -26.12 -11.28
CA GLU A 102 15.31 -26.81 -12.56
C GLU A 102 16.63 -26.86 -13.34
N ILE A 103 17.37 -25.74 -13.39
CA ILE A 103 18.73 -25.70 -13.97
C ILE A 103 19.63 -26.73 -13.28
N LYS A 104 19.66 -26.75 -11.94
CA LYS A 104 20.48 -27.69 -11.18
C LYS A 104 20.10 -29.15 -11.46
N GLU A 105 18.81 -29.43 -11.60
CA GLU A 105 18.32 -30.78 -11.93
C GLU A 105 18.77 -31.20 -13.35
N LEU A 106 18.66 -30.30 -14.32
CA LEU A 106 19.08 -30.54 -15.70
C LEU A 106 20.60 -30.73 -15.80
N GLU A 107 21.39 -29.91 -15.11
CA GLU A 107 22.85 -30.06 -15.02
C GLU A 107 23.24 -31.42 -14.41
N SER A 108 22.56 -31.85 -13.35
CA SER A 108 22.77 -33.18 -12.75
C SER A 108 22.47 -34.30 -13.75
N LYS A 109 21.34 -34.23 -14.46
CA LYS A 109 20.98 -35.18 -15.52
C LYS A 109 22.04 -35.23 -16.62
N PHE A 110 22.50 -34.08 -17.09
CA PHE A 110 23.53 -33.98 -18.11
C PHE A 110 24.87 -34.61 -17.67
N ASN A 111 25.33 -34.29 -16.45
CA ASN A 111 26.55 -34.87 -15.90
C ASN A 111 26.46 -36.40 -15.73
N ASN A 112 25.28 -36.92 -15.39
CA ASN A 112 25.05 -38.37 -15.32
C ASN A 112 25.08 -39.05 -16.69
N ILE A 113 24.64 -38.36 -17.76
CA ILE A 113 24.67 -38.89 -19.15
C ILE A 113 26.09 -38.89 -19.71
N ILE A 114 26.89 -37.87 -19.41
CA ILE A 114 28.27 -37.74 -19.93
C ILE A 114 29.26 -38.65 -19.21
N ARG A 115 28.92 -39.13 -18.01
CA ARG A 115 29.79 -40.06 -17.28
C ARG A 115 29.99 -41.32 -18.14
N PRO A 116 31.22 -41.62 -18.58
CA PRO A 116 31.48 -42.84 -19.33
C PRO A 116 31.04 -44.05 -18.50
N PRO A 117 30.51 -45.12 -19.13
CA PRO A 117 30.18 -46.33 -18.40
C PRO A 117 31.43 -46.80 -17.63
N PRO A 118 31.27 -47.21 -16.36
CA PRO A 118 32.40 -47.69 -15.55
C PRO A 118 33.01 -48.97 -16.13
N THR A 119 32.25 -49.69 -16.94
CA THR A 119 32.71 -50.84 -17.72
C THR A 119 33.18 -50.39 -19.11
N PRO A 120 34.38 -50.82 -19.54
CA PRO A 120 34.84 -50.54 -20.89
C PRO A 120 33.85 -51.15 -21.89
N THR A 121 33.39 -50.33 -22.83
CA THR A 121 32.46 -50.77 -23.87
C THR A 121 33.14 -51.83 -24.74
N SER A 122 32.37 -52.75 -25.33
CA SER A 122 32.91 -53.77 -26.25
C SER A 122 33.80 -53.18 -27.35
N TRP A 123 33.49 -51.97 -27.83
CA TRP A 123 34.32 -51.20 -28.77
C TRP A 123 35.64 -50.73 -28.19
N ALA A 124 35.67 -50.30 -26.92
CA ALA A 124 36.90 -49.92 -26.22
C ALA A 124 37.82 -51.15 -26.07
N LEU A 125 37.26 -52.29 -25.64
CA LEU A 125 37.99 -53.56 -25.54
C LEU A 125 38.50 -54.05 -26.91
N ALA A 126 37.68 -53.97 -27.96
CA ALA A 126 38.08 -54.35 -29.31
C ALA A 126 39.20 -53.44 -29.84
N SER A 127 39.15 -52.14 -29.58
CA SER A 127 40.20 -51.20 -30.00
C SER A 127 41.56 -51.47 -29.33
N GLU A 128 41.57 -51.97 -28.09
CA GLU A 128 42.79 -52.40 -27.42
C GLU A 128 43.30 -53.74 -27.98
N TYR A 129 42.42 -54.65 -28.38
CA TYR A 129 42.79 -55.94 -28.95
C TYR A 129 43.45 -55.83 -30.33
N PHE A 130 43.03 -54.87 -31.16
CA PHE A 130 43.58 -54.64 -32.49
C PHE A 130 44.76 -53.66 -32.54
N ARG A 131 45.28 -53.23 -31.39
CA ARG A 131 46.45 -52.35 -31.28
C ARG A 131 47.74 -53.16 -31.22
#